data_AF-A0A522YIH1-F1
#
_entry.id   AF-A0A522YIH1-F1
#
_cell.length_a   1.000
_cell.length_b   1.000
_cell.length_c   1.000
_cell.angle_alpha   90.00
_cell.angle_beta   90.00
_cell.angle_gamma   90.00
#
_symmetry.space_group_name_H-M   'P 1'
#
loop_
_entity.id
_entity.type
_entity.pdbx_description
1 polymer ?
#
loop_
_entity_poly.entity_id
_entity_poly.type
_entity_poly.pdbx_seq_one_letter_code
_entity_poly.pdbx_strand_id
1 'polypeptide(L)'
;MINREIVLNMTAMAAAFIAMCYLGIVVSKIGGSIGRMLKFLILGIFLAVFIHAGFELAAAFSFIDSFFSKPITAVLLTLGSVAFIIGGSIGVRSL
;
A
#
# COMPACT_ATOMS: atom_id res chain seq x y z
N MET A 1 -19.49 -3.02 -22.02
CA MET A 1 -18.05 -2.67 -22.05
C MET A 1 -17.48 -2.99 -20.68
N ILE A 2 -16.54 -3.93 -20.56
CA ILE A 2 -15.82 -4.12 -19.30
C ILE A 2 -15.07 -2.81 -19.05
N ASN A 3 -15.37 -2.13 -17.94
CA ASN A 3 -14.68 -0.90 -17.59
C ASN A 3 -13.22 -1.25 -17.31
N ARG A 4 -12.29 -0.75 -18.14
CA ARG A 4 -10.85 -1.07 -18.06
C ARG A 4 -10.29 -0.76 -16.66
N GLU A 5 -10.85 0.25 -16.01
CA GLU A 5 -10.49 0.67 -14.65
C GLU A 5 -10.72 -0.44 -13.62
N ILE A 6 -11.83 -1.20 -13.74
CA ILE A 6 -12.13 -2.30 -12.82
C ILE A 6 -11.05 -3.38 -12.92
N VAL A 7 -10.67 -3.77 -14.14
CA VAL A 7 -9.64 -4.80 -14.35
C VAL A 7 -8.30 -4.34 -13.79
N LEU A 8 -7.91 -3.08 -14.04
CA LEU A 8 -6.67 -2.51 -13.52
C LEU A 8 -6.64 -2.44 -11.99
N ASN A 9 -7.75 -2.05 -11.36
CA ASN A 9 -7.82 -1.99 -9.90
C ASN A 9 -7.84 -3.40 -9.27
N MET A 10 -8.49 -4.38 -9.90
CA MET A 10 -8.45 -5.78 -9.44
C MET A 10 -7.04 -6.36 -9.53
N THR A 11 -6.33 -6.13 -10.64
CA THR A 11 -4.94 -6.61 -10.79
C THR A 11 -4.00 -5.89 -9.84
N ALA A 12 -4.14 -4.56 -9.66
CA ALA A 12 -3.35 -3.80 -8.70
C ALA A 12 -3.56 -4.30 -7.26
N MET A 13 -4.80 -4.52 -6.85
CA MET A 13 -5.13 -5.01 -5.51
C MET A 13 -4.56 -6.42 -5.28
N ALA A 14 -4.72 -7.34 -6.24
CA ALA A 14 -4.17 -8.68 -6.14
C ALA A 14 -2.63 -8.69 -6.12
N ALA A 15 -1.99 -7.93 -7.00
CA ALA A 15 -0.54 -7.83 -7.05
C ALA A 15 0.03 -7.19 -5.79
N ALA A 16 -0.60 -6.13 -5.26
CA ALA A 16 -0.19 -5.49 -4.01
C ALA A 16 -0.30 -6.45 -2.83
N PHE A 17 -1.39 -7.22 -2.75
CA PHE A 17 -1.56 -8.24 -1.72
C PHE A 17 -0.48 -9.33 -1.78
N ILE A 18 -0.24 -9.89 -2.97
CA ILE A 18 0.79 -10.89 -3.19
C ILE A 18 2.18 -10.33 -2.81
N ALA A 19 2.49 -9.11 -3.22
CA ALA A 19 3.74 -8.44 -2.88
C ALA A 19 3.89 -8.25 -1.37
N MET A 20 2.84 -7.83 -0.66
CA MET A 20 2.86 -7.73 0.82
C MET A 20 3.16 -9.08 1.48
N CYS A 21 2.54 -10.16 1.01
CA CYS A 21 2.78 -11.51 1.54
C CYS A 21 4.23 -11.95 1.32
N TYR A 22 4.74 -11.88 0.10
CA TYR A 22 6.12 -12.29 -0.21
C TYR A 22 7.15 -11.43 0.51
N LEU A 23 6.99 -10.12 0.47
CA LEU A 23 7.92 -9.20 1.11
C LEU A 23 7.82 -9.28 2.63
N GLY A 24 6.64 -9.52 3.20
CA GLY A 24 6.47 -9.79 4.63
C GLY A 24 7.30 -11.00 5.09
N ILE A 25 7.32 -12.07 4.29
CA ILE A 25 8.16 -13.26 4.54
C ILE A 25 9.65 -12.94 4.36
N VAL A 26 10.04 -12.20 3.33
CA VAL A 26 11.45 -11.83 3.12
C VAL A 26 11.97 -11.00 4.27
N VAL A 27 11.20 -10.01 4.71
CA VAL A 27 11.64 -9.07 5.73
C VAL A 27 11.67 -9.70 7.13
N SER A 28 10.81 -10.68 7.41
CA SER A 28 10.92 -11.45 8.66
C SER A 28 12.22 -12.27 8.72
N LYS A 29 12.79 -12.67 7.58
CA LYS A 29 14.08 -13.38 7.50
C LYS A 29 15.30 -12.47 7.62
N ILE A 30 15.23 -11.23 7.13
CA ILE A 30 16.37 -10.27 7.22
C ILE A 30 16.62 -9.85 8.67
N GLY A 31 15.57 -9.58 9.44
CA GLY A 31 15.70 -9.14 10.84
C GLY A 31 16.43 -7.80 11.02
N GLY A 32 16.79 -7.48 12.26
CA GLY A 32 17.58 -6.28 12.58
C GLY A 32 16.89 -4.95 12.27
N SER A 33 17.70 -3.91 12.07
CA SER A 33 17.20 -2.58 11.73
C SER A 33 16.83 -2.45 10.24
N ILE A 34 17.56 -3.10 9.34
CA ILE A 34 17.25 -3.16 7.90
C ILE A 34 15.87 -3.81 7.68
N GLY A 35 15.60 -4.93 8.36
CA GLY A 35 14.28 -5.56 8.26
C GLY A 35 13.16 -4.67 8.82
N ARG A 36 13.40 -3.95 9.91
CA ARG A 36 12.42 -2.97 10.42
C ARG A 36 12.17 -1.82 9.43
N MET A 37 13.22 -1.27 8.83
CA MET A 37 13.10 -0.26 7.77
C MET A 37 12.22 -0.77 6.63
N LEU A 38 12.53 -1.95 6.08
CA LEU A 38 11.79 -2.52 4.96
C LEU A 38 10.32 -2.77 5.30
N LYS A 39 10.00 -3.24 6.52
CA LYS A 39 8.61 -3.40 6.98
C LYS A 39 7.80 -2.11 6.83
N PHE A 40 8.35 -0.98 7.27
CA PHE A 40 7.67 0.31 7.17
C PHE A 40 7.51 0.75 5.71
N LEU A 41 8.55 0.58 4.88
CA LEU A 41 8.48 0.94 3.46
C LEU A 41 7.42 0.11 2.71
N ILE A 42 7.39 -1.20 2.93
CA ILE A 42 6.43 -2.13 2.31
C ILE A 42 5.01 -1.82 2.77
N LEU A 43 4.82 -1.60 4.08
CA LEU A 43 3.53 -1.21 4.63
C LEU A 43 3.05 0.10 4.00
N GLY A 44 3.91 1.12 3.90
CA GLY A 44 3.54 2.41 3.31
C GLY A 44 3.09 2.31 1.85
N ILE A 45 3.83 1.56 1.01
CA ILE A 45 3.55 1.46 -0.43
C ILE A 45 2.37 0.55 -0.70
N PHE A 46 2.51 -0.72 -0.32
CA PHE A 46 1.60 -1.74 -0.82
C PHE A 46 0.27 -1.74 -0.10
N LEU A 47 0.23 -1.31 1.17
CA LEU A 47 -1.04 -1.11 1.86
C LEU A 47 -1.80 0.06 1.24
N ALA A 48 -1.13 1.17 0.92
CA ALA A 48 -1.78 2.31 0.29
C ALA A 48 -2.35 1.93 -1.09
N VAL A 49 -1.58 1.22 -1.91
CA VAL A 49 -2.04 0.72 -3.22
C VAL A 49 -3.22 -0.25 -3.05
N PHE A 50 -3.14 -1.19 -2.10
CA PHE A 50 -4.20 -2.15 -1.85
C PHE A 50 -5.51 -1.48 -1.44
N ILE A 51 -5.45 -0.57 -0.45
CA ILE A 51 -6.64 0.13 0.04
C ILE A 51 -7.20 1.06 -1.04
N HIS A 52 -6.35 1.83 -1.74
CA HIS A 52 -6.79 2.71 -2.82
C HIS A 52 -7.52 1.95 -3.93
N ALA A 53 -6.92 0.85 -4.44
CA ALA A 53 -7.55 0.02 -5.46
C ALA A 53 -8.87 -0.62 -4.96
N GLY A 54 -8.94 -0.99 -3.68
CA GLY A 54 -10.16 -1.46 -3.04
C GLY A 54 -11.28 -0.41 -3.01
N PHE A 55 -10.96 0.85 -2.72
CA PHE A 55 -11.94 1.95 -2.74
C PHE A 55 -12.42 2.29 -4.15
N GLU A 56 -11.52 2.30 -5.14
CA GLU A 56 -11.90 2.51 -6.53
C GLU A 56 -12.80 1.36 -7.05
N LEU A 57 -12.55 0.12 -6.63
CA LEU A 57 -13.45 -1.00 -6.92
C LEU A 57 -14.80 -0.86 -6.22
N ALA A 58 -14.80 -0.50 -4.93
CA ALA A 58 -16.03 -0.29 -4.17
C ALA A 58 -16.90 0.82 -4.81
N ALA A 59 -16.27 1.91 -5.28
CA ALA A 59 -16.95 2.96 -6.02
C ALA A 59 -17.50 2.46 -7.37
N ALA A 60 -16.72 1.67 -8.12
CA ALA A 60 -17.16 1.10 -9.39
C ALA A 60 -18.38 0.16 -9.26
N PHE A 61 -18.52 -0.51 -8.11
CA PHE A 61 -19.68 -1.35 -7.79
C PHE A 61 -20.80 -0.60 -7.04
N SER A 62 -20.72 0.73 -6.93
CA SER A 62 -21.71 1.57 -6.24
C SER A 62 -21.89 1.25 -4.75
N PHE A 63 -20.88 0.64 -4.10
CA PHE A 63 -20.87 0.44 -2.65
C PHE A 63 -20.50 1.71 -1.88
N ILE A 64 -19.73 2.61 -2.51
CA ILE A 64 -19.23 3.85 -1.91
C ILE A 64 -19.33 4.96 -2.94
N ASP A 65 -19.68 6.18 -2.52
CA ASP A 65 -19.71 7.33 -3.40
C ASP A 65 -18.30 7.70 -3.89
N SER A 66 -18.15 7.95 -5.18
CA SER A 66 -16.85 8.32 -5.79
C SER A 66 -16.22 9.57 -5.17
N PHE A 67 -17.04 10.43 -4.55
CA PHE A 67 -16.58 11.60 -3.80
C PHE A 67 -15.63 11.23 -2.65
N PHE A 68 -15.80 10.07 -2.03
CA PHE A 68 -14.97 9.63 -0.91
C PHE A 68 -13.63 9.01 -1.33
N SER A 69 -13.44 8.59 -2.59
CA SER A 69 -12.19 7.94 -2.99
C SER A 69 -10.98 8.90 -2.95
N LYS A 70 -11.19 10.17 -3.33
CA LYS A 70 -10.13 11.18 -3.37
C LYS A 70 -9.58 11.54 -1.98
N PRO A 71 -10.41 11.91 -0.97
CA PRO A 71 -9.93 12.17 0.39
C PRO A 71 -9.20 10.96 0.99
N ILE A 72 -9.73 9.76 0.77
CA ILE A 72 -9.14 8.52 1.31
C ILE A 72 -7.75 8.27 0.71
N THR A 73 -7.59 8.52 -0.59
CA THR A 73 -6.29 8.42 -1.25
C THR A 73 -5.29 9.41 -0.66
N ALA A 74 -5.70 10.66 -0.38
CA ALA A 74 -4.84 11.64 0.26
C ALA A 74 -4.42 11.22 1.68
N VAL A 75 -5.34 10.66 2.47
CA VAL A 75 -5.03 10.11 3.80
C VAL A 75 -4.05 8.95 3.69
N LEU A 76 -4.28 8.00 2.77
CA LEU A 76 -3.38 6.86 2.55
C LEU A 76 -1.98 7.29 2.13
N LEU A 77 -1.87 8.28 1.22
CA LEU A 77 -0.59 8.85 0.81
C LEU A 77 0.13 9.53 1.98
N THR A 78 -0.61 10.22 2.84
CA THR A 78 -0.06 10.85 4.05
C THR A 78 0.48 9.80 5.01
N LEU A 79 -0.30 8.74 5.28
CA LEU A 79 0.13 7.62 6.12
C LEU A 79 1.34 6.89 5.52
N GLY A 80 1.35 6.65 4.21
CA GLY A 80 2.48 6.08 3.49
C GLY A 80 3.74 6.95 3.61
N SER A 81 3.59 8.27 3.50
CA SER A 81 4.70 9.22 3.68
C SER A 81 5.25 9.20 5.11
N VAL A 82 4.40 9.09 6.13
CA VAL A 82 4.83 8.91 7.52
C VAL A 82 5.61 7.59 7.67
N ALA A 83 5.12 6.50 7.09
CA ALA A 83 5.82 5.22 7.11
C ALA A 83 7.19 5.31 6.43
N PHE A 84 7.32 6.06 5.33
CA PHE A 84 8.60 6.34 4.69
C PHE A 84 9.55 7.16 5.56
N ILE A 85 9.06 8.19 6.24
CA ILE A 85 9.88 8.99 7.17
C ILE A 85 10.41 8.10 8.29
N ILE A 86 9.56 7.27 8.89
CA ILE A 86 9.95 6.34 9.95
C ILE A 86 10.98 5.33 9.41
N GLY A 87 10.69 4.68 8.29
CA GLY A 87 11.58 3.73 7.64
C GLY A 87 12.95 4.35 7.33
N GLY A 88 12.97 5.53 6.70
CA GLY A 88 14.18 6.29 6.40
C GLY A 88 14.97 6.65 7.65
N SER A 89 14.30 7.09 8.72
CA SER A 89 14.97 7.42 9.99
C SER A 89 15.65 6.21 10.63
N ILE A 90 15.06 5.02 10.51
CA ILE A 90 15.68 3.76 10.95
C ILE A 90 16.89 3.44 10.08
N GLY A 91 16.75 3.59 8.75
CA GLY A 91 17.84 3.39 7.79
C GLY A 91 19.06 4.25 8.10
N VAL A 92 18.86 5.55 8.34
CA VAL A 92 19.94 6.51 8.68
C VAL A 92 20.67 6.12 9.96
N ARG A 93 19.97 5.59 10.97
CA ARG A 93 20.59 5.15 12.24
C ARG A 93 21.31 3.79 12.15
N SER A 94 21.13 3.09 11.04
CA SER A 94 21.64 1.72 10.84
C SER A 94 22.90 1.67 9.98
N LEU A 95 23.21 2.78 9.31
CA LEU A 95 24.47 3.04 8.61
C LEU A 95 25.46 3.66 9.61
#